data_AF-A0AAE3GYT2-F1
#
_entry.id   AF-A0AAE3GYT2-F1
#
_cell.length_a   1.000
_cell.length_b   1.000
_cell.length_c   1.000
_cell.angle_alpha   90.00
_cell.angle_beta   90.00
_cell.angle_gamma   90.00
#
_symmetry.space_group_name_H-M   'P 1'
#
loop_
_entity.id
_entity.type
_entity.pdbx_description
1 polymer ?
#
loop_
_entity_poly.entity_id
_entity_poly.type
_entity_poly.pdbx_seq_one_letter_code
_entity_poly.pdbx_strand_id
1 'polypeptide(L)'
;MLGSAAFTGFEGGLIFIALKSFLGISGISMGLLGGIVGGLIFVQYRRLIEGKDLPIIAVITLALMLLLPALRVGLELPLVMVVGVLAGAGAIAVTALFRLIYLLLSRLL
;
A
#
# COMPACT_ATOMS: atom_id res chain seq x y z
N MET A 1 -6.18 5.04 -11.69
CA MET A 1 -6.48 5.68 -10.38
C MET A 1 -6.93 4.68 -9.33
N LEU A 2 -7.99 3.89 -9.56
CA LEU A 2 -8.44 2.90 -8.56
C LEU A 2 -7.42 1.76 -8.36
N GLY A 3 -6.87 1.19 -9.45
CA GLY A 3 -5.86 0.12 -9.36
C GLY A 3 -4.54 0.58 -8.71
N SER A 4 -4.10 1.80 -8.96
CA SER A 4 -2.92 2.40 -8.31
C SER A 4 -3.15 2.68 -6.83
N ALA A 5 -4.37 3.10 -6.45
CA ALA A 5 -4.75 3.27 -5.05
C ALA A 5 -4.79 1.92 -4.30
N ALA A 6 -5.35 0.89 -4.94
CA ALA A 6 -5.37 -0.47 -4.43
C ALA A 6 -3.95 -0.99 -4.15
N PHE A 7 -3.04 -0.84 -5.13
CA PHE A 7 -1.64 -1.23 -4.99
C PHE A 7 -0.94 -0.45 -3.87
N THR A 8 -1.08 0.86 -3.85
CA THR A 8 -0.40 1.70 -2.84
C THR A 8 -0.90 1.41 -1.43
N GLY A 9 -2.20 1.16 -1.25
CA GLY A 9 -2.76 0.75 0.03
C GLY A 9 -2.30 -0.65 0.44
N PHE A 10 -2.26 -1.59 -0.49
CA PHE A 10 -1.77 -2.95 -0.25
C PHE A 10 -0.30 -2.98 0.15
N GLU A 11 0.58 -2.41 -0.67
CA GLU A 11 2.02 -2.29 -0.40
C GLU A 11 2.29 -1.49 0.87
N GLY A 12 1.59 -0.38 1.08
CA GLY A 12 1.72 0.40 2.30
C GLY A 12 1.40 -0.41 3.56
N GLY A 13 0.38 -1.27 3.51
CA GLY A 13 0.05 -2.20 4.58
C GLY A 13 1.14 -3.26 4.81
N LEU A 14 1.67 -3.85 3.75
CA LEU A 14 2.75 -4.85 3.84
C LEU A 14 4.05 -4.24 4.36
N ILE A 15 4.46 -3.09 3.82
CA ILE A 15 5.66 -2.36 4.24
C ILE A 15 5.53 -1.94 5.71
N PHE A 16 4.34 -1.53 6.16
CA PHE A 16 4.10 -1.25 7.58
C PHE A 16 4.35 -2.47 8.46
N ILE A 17 3.84 -3.64 8.08
CA ILE A 17 4.08 -4.89 8.83
C ILE A 17 5.58 -5.20 8.85
N ALA A 18 6.27 -5.09 7.71
CA ALA A 18 7.70 -5.33 7.59
C ALA A 18 8.54 -4.39 8.46
N LEU A 19 8.26 -3.08 8.42
CA LEU A 19 9.00 -2.09 9.21
C LEU A 19 8.72 -2.23 10.70
N LYS A 20 7.45 -2.48 11.07
CA LYS A 20 7.09 -2.79 12.46
C LYS A 20 7.86 -4.02 12.96
N SER A 21 8.07 -5.01 12.10
CA SER A 21 8.83 -6.22 12.43
C SER A 21 10.30 -5.96 12.69
N PHE A 22 10.91 -5.10 11.88
CA PHE A 22 12.35 -4.89 11.91
C PHE A 22 12.79 -3.81 12.92
N LEU A 23 12.04 -2.70 12.99
CA LEU A 23 12.42 -1.48 13.73
C LEU A 23 11.49 -1.17 14.91
N GLY A 24 10.42 -1.95 15.09
CA GLY A 24 9.36 -1.63 16.04
C GLY A 24 8.56 -0.37 15.66
N ILE A 25 7.70 0.09 16.57
CA ILE A 25 6.96 1.34 16.41
C ILE A 25 7.84 2.47 16.96
N SER A 26 8.41 3.26 16.06
CA SER A 26 9.26 4.40 16.37
C SER A 26 9.01 5.54 15.38
N GLY A 27 9.41 6.77 15.72
CA GLY A 27 9.32 7.90 14.78
C GLY A 27 10.09 7.65 13.49
N ILE A 28 11.18 6.88 13.57
CA ILE A 28 12.01 6.50 12.42
C ILE A 28 11.26 5.53 11.50
N SER A 29 10.57 4.53 12.05
CA SER A 29 9.80 3.57 11.24
C SER A 29 8.63 4.24 10.54
N MET A 30 7.97 5.21 11.17
CA MET A 30 6.94 6.03 10.52
C MET A 30 7.51 6.95 9.44
N GLY A 31 8.69 7.54 9.65
CA GLY A 31 9.39 8.34 8.66
C GLY A 31 9.80 7.53 7.42
N LEU A 32 10.34 6.32 7.62
CA LEU A 32 10.67 5.40 6.54
C LEU A 32 9.44 4.90 5.80
N LEU A 33 8.35 4.58 6.52
CA LEU A 33 7.08 4.24 5.90
C LEU A 33 6.60 5.36 4.97
N GLY A 34 6.55 6.59 5.48
CA GLY A 34 6.15 7.76 4.71
C GLY A 34 7.07 8.01 3.50
N GLY A 35 8.38 7.82 3.67
CA GLY A 35 9.37 7.94 2.60
C GLY A 35 9.18 6.89 1.50
N ILE A 36 8.98 5.61 1.87
CA ILE A 36 8.81 4.51 0.91
C ILE A 36 7.46 4.64 0.20
N VAL A 37 6.36 4.81 0.95
CA VAL A 37 5.02 4.96 0.37
C VAL A 37 4.94 6.24 -0.49
N GLY A 38 5.52 7.34 -0.01
CA GLY A 38 5.63 8.58 -0.78
C GLY A 38 6.46 8.42 -2.05
N GLY A 39 7.57 7.68 -1.97
CA GLY A 39 8.39 7.30 -3.12
C GLY A 39 7.61 6.47 -4.14
N LEU A 40 6.87 5.45 -3.69
CA LEU A 40 6.01 4.64 -4.56
C LEU A 40 4.93 5.48 -5.24
N ILE A 41 4.32 6.41 -4.53
CA ILE A 41 3.35 7.36 -5.10
C ILE A 41 4.02 8.26 -6.12
N PHE A 42 5.22 8.78 -5.84
CA PHE A 42 5.95 9.65 -6.75
C PHE A 42 6.37 8.93 -8.05
N VAL A 43 6.84 7.69 -7.94
CA VAL A 43 7.24 6.86 -9.08
C VAL A 43 6.01 6.47 -9.93
N GLN A 44 4.89 6.13 -9.29
CA GLN A 44 3.60 5.94 -9.98
C GLN A 44 3.12 7.23 -10.65
N TYR A 45 3.26 8.39 -10.00
CA TYR A 45 2.88 9.69 -10.55
C TYR A 45 3.71 10.05 -11.80
N ARG A 46 5.00 9.73 -11.80
CA ARG A 46 5.88 9.87 -12.98
C ARG A 46 5.66 8.81 -14.07
N ARG A 47 4.72 7.88 -13.90
CA ARG A 47 4.46 6.76 -14.81
C ARG A 47 5.67 5.86 -15.06
N LEU A 48 6.58 5.78 -14.09
CA LEU A 48 7.73 4.88 -14.16
C LEU A 48 7.35 3.43 -13.84
N ILE A 49 6.25 3.25 -13.10
CA ILE A 49 5.64 1.95 -12.80
C ILE A 49 4.16 2.07 -13.17
N GLU A 50 3.71 1.37 -14.20
CA GLU A 50 2.32 1.41 -14.67
C GLU A 50 1.79 0.01 -15.03
N GLY A 51 0.47 -0.15 -14.91
CA GLY A 51 -0.25 -1.32 -15.42
C GLY A 51 0.19 -2.64 -14.80
N LYS A 52 0.98 -3.41 -15.56
CA LYS A 52 1.39 -4.79 -15.21
C LYS A 52 2.49 -4.83 -14.15
N ASP A 53 3.25 -3.75 -13.97
CA ASP A 53 4.35 -3.72 -13.01
C ASP A 53 3.86 -3.68 -11.56
N LEU A 54 2.68 -3.08 -11.34
CA LEU A 54 2.05 -2.99 -10.01
C LEU A 54 1.76 -4.37 -9.40
N PRO A 55 1.01 -5.28 -10.06
CA PRO A 55 0.79 -6.61 -9.51
C PRO A 55 2.08 -7.44 -9.44
N ILE A 56 3.05 -7.22 -10.33
CA ILE A 56 4.35 -7.90 -10.25
C ILE A 56 5.08 -7.52 -8.96
N ILE A 57 5.16 -6.23 -8.64
CA ILE A 57 5.77 -5.76 -7.40
C ILE A 57 5.02 -6.33 -6.19
N ALA A 58 3.68 -6.29 -6.20
CA ALA A 58 2.89 -6.83 -5.09
C ALA A 58 3.09 -8.33 -4.86
N VAL A 59 3.22 -9.11 -5.94
CA VAL A 59 3.53 -10.54 -5.86
C VAL A 59 4.94 -10.76 -5.32
N ILE A 60 5.91 -9.95 -5.73
CA ILE A 60 7.29 -10.02 -5.20
C ILE A 60 7.30 -9.70 -3.70
N THR A 61 6.60 -8.64 -3.26
CA THR A 61 6.52 -8.26 -1.84
C THR A 61 5.88 -9.39 -1.00
N LEU A 62 4.81 -10.01 -1.50
CA LEU A 62 4.21 -11.18 -0.86
C LEU A 62 5.15 -12.39 -0.84
N ALA A 63 5.85 -12.66 -1.95
CA ALA A 63 6.81 -13.77 -2.02
C ALA A 63 7.96 -13.58 -1.01
N LEU A 64 8.44 -12.35 -0.83
CA LEU A 64 9.43 -12.02 0.18
C LEU A 64 8.89 -12.26 1.61
N MET A 65 7.65 -11.88 1.89
CA MET A 65 7.02 -12.17 3.19
C MET A 65 6.81 -13.66 3.47
N LEU A 66 6.64 -14.46 2.42
CA LEU A 66 6.57 -15.92 2.53
C LEU A 66 7.95 -16.53 2.80
N LEU A 67 8.99 -16.03 2.12
CA LEU A 67 10.35 -16.57 2.22
C LEU A 67 11.08 -16.10 3.49
N LEU A 68 10.74 -14.93 4.02
CA LEU A 68 11.38 -14.32 5.20
C LEU A 68 10.37 -14.14 6.34
N PRO A 69 10.20 -15.16 7.22
CA PRO A 69 9.30 -15.09 8.37
C PRO A 69 9.61 -13.96 9.36
N ALA A 70 10.83 -13.41 9.32
CA ALA A 70 11.22 -12.25 10.12
C ALA A 70 10.40 -10.99 9.77
N LEU A 71 9.84 -10.88 8.56
CA LEU A 71 9.07 -9.72 8.09
C LEU A 71 7.63 -9.68 8.61
N ARG A 72 7.16 -10.73 9.28
CA ARG A 72 5.75 -10.86 9.71
C ARG A 72 5.55 -10.87 11.23
N VAL A 73 6.57 -10.69 12.07
CA VAL A 73 6.49 -10.76 13.56
C VAL A 73 5.68 -11.96 14.07
N GLY A 74 5.82 -13.14 13.44
CA GLY A 74 5.02 -14.32 13.81
C GLY A 74 3.53 -14.24 13.45
N LEU A 75 3.07 -13.22 12.72
CA LEU A 75 1.74 -13.21 12.11
C LEU A 75 1.65 -14.30 11.04
N GLU A 76 0.51 -14.98 11.00
CA GLU A 76 0.22 -15.95 9.96
C GLU A 76 0.00 -15.25 8.60
N LEU A 77 0.37 -15.92 7.51
CA LEU A 77 0.19 -15.38 6.15
C LEU A 77 -1.25 -14.97 5.83
N PRO A 78 -2.30 -15.70 6.24
CA PRO A 78 -3.67 -15.27 6.01
C PRO A 78 -3.96 -13.90 6.62
N LEU A 79 -3.47 -13.63 7.83
CA LEU A 79 -3.69 -12.34 8.49
C LEU A 79 -2.94 -11.22 7.75
N VAL A 80 -1.70 -11.45 7.33
CA VAL A 80 -0.91 -10.48 6.55
C VAL A 80 -1.63 -10.12 5.24
N MET A 81 -2.17 -11.12 4.53
CA MET A 81 -2.95 -10.90 3.32
C MET A 81 -4.23 -10.12 3.60
N VAL A 82 -4.96 -10.45 4.66
CA VAL A 82 -6.19 -9.72 5.04
C VAL A 82 -5.88 -8.27 5.35
N VAL A 83 -4.82 -7.98 6.12
CA VAL A 83 -4.42 -6.61 6.43
C VAL A 83 -4.03 -5.85 5.17
N GLY A 84 -3.25 -6.46 4.27
CA GLY A 84 -2.89 -5.85 2.99
C GLY A 84 -4.13 -5.55 2.14
N VAL A 85 -5.05 -6.50 2.00
CA VAL A 85 -6.29 -6.34 1.22
C VAL A 85 -7.18 -5.26 1.83
N LEU A 86 -7.32 -5.21 3.15
CA LEU A 86 -8.10 -4.17 3.84
C LEU A 86 -7.47 -2.78 3.69
N ALA A 87 -6.14 -2.68 3.76
CA ALA A 87 -5.42 -1.43 3.54
C ALA A 87 -5.60 -0.94 2.08
N GLY A 88 -5.51 -1.86 1.12
CA GLY A 88 -5.83 -1.61 -0.28
C GLY A 88 -7.28 -1.14 -0.49
N ALA A 89 -8.24 -1.86 0.09
CA ALA A 89 -9.66 -1.51 0.02
C ALA A 89 -9.94 -0.15 0.67
N GLY A 90 -9.28 0.18 1.79
CA GLY A 90 -9.35 1.48 2.42
C GLY A 90 -8.85 2.61 1.51
N ALA A 91 -7.71 2.41 0.84
CA ALA A 91 -7.19 3.38 -0.12
C ALA A 91 -8.13 3.56 -1.34
N ILE A 92 -8.73 2.47 -1.84
CA ILE A 92 -9.77 2.54 -2.87
C ILE A 92 -10.98 3.32 -2.37
N ALA A 93 -11.47 3.04 -1.16
CA ALA A 93 -12.64 3.68 -0.60
C ALA A 93 -12.42 5.20 -0.45
N VAL A 94 -11.25 5.61 0.06
CA VAL A 94 -10.88 7.03 0.18
C VAL A 94 -10.83 7.68 -1.19
N THR A 95 -10.14 7.08 -2.17
CA THR A 95 -10.04 7.67 -3.52
C THR A 95 -11.39 7.71 -4.24
N ALA A 96 -12.25 6.71 -4.05
CA ALA A 96 -13.59 6.67 -4.58
C ALA A 96 -14.49 7.75 -3.95
N LEU A 97 -14.37 7.96 -2.64
CA LEU A 97 -15.11 8.98 -1.91
C LEU A 97 -14.74 10.38 -2.40
N PHE A 98 -13.44 10.69 -2.49
CA PHE A 98 -12.99 11.97 -3.05
C PHE A 98 -13.49 12.16 -4.48
N ARG A 99 -13.38 11.13 -5.32
CA ARG A 99 -13.90 11.18 -6.70
C ARG A 99 -15.40 11.46 -6.73
N LEU A 100 -16.19 10.86 -5.85
CA LEU A 100 -17.63 11.09 -5.75
C LEU A 100 -17.95 12.53 -5.36
N ILE A 101 -17.23 13.08 -4.37
CA ILE A 101 -17.37 14.48 -3.95
C ILE A 101 -17.04 15.41 -5.12
N TYR A 102 -15.94 15.18 -5.82
CA TYR A 102 -15.55 15.99 -6.99
C TYR A 102 -16.60 15.93 -8.10
N LEU A 103 -17.16 14.75 -8.38
CA LEU A 103 -18.22 14.58 -9.38
C LEU A 103 -19.51 15.29 -9.00
N LEU A 104 -19.82 15.36 -7.70
CA LEU A 104 -21.00 16.05 -7.19
C LEU A 104 -20.81 17.57 -7.30
N LEU A 105 -19.65 18.08 -6.90
CA LEU A 105 -19.29 19.49 -7.06
C LEU A 105 -19.29 19.92 -8.53
N SER A 106 -18.72 19.10 -9.43
CA SER A 106 -18.67 19.42 -10.87
C SER A 106 -20.02 19.35 -11.58
N ARG A 107 -21.06 18.81 -10.93
CA ARG A 107 -22.43 18.81 -11.46
C ARG A 107 -23.26 19.97 -10.90
N LEU A 108 -22.86 20.53 -9.76
CA LEU A 108 -23.52 21.66 -9.13
C LEU A 108 -22.93 23.01 -9.55
N LEU A 109 -21.62 23.05 -9.83
CA LEU A 109 -20.91 24.19 -10.42
C LEU A 109 -20.90 24.07 -11.95
#